data_AF-A0A842VS00-F1
#
_entry.id   AF-A0A842VS00-F1
#
_cell.length_a   1.000
_cell.length_b   1.000
_cell.length_c   1.000
_cell.angle_alpha   90.00
_cell.angle_beta   90.00
_cell.angle_gamma   90.00
#
_symmetry.space_group_name_H-M   'P 1'
#
loop_
_entity.id
_entity.type
_entity.pdbx_description
1 polymer ?
#
loop_
_entity_poly.entity_id
_entity_poly.type
_entity_poly.pdbx_seq_one_letter_code
_entity_poly.pdbx_strand_id
1 'polypeptide(L)'
;MAENDEGRECPYCKKILHHPYWQHVQKEHPDEYAKNETWISLYKDYIGMGMDQEMSIMVISELFNQTVDDVKSYLKKNKVL
;
A
#
# COMPACT_ATOMS: atom_id res chain seq x y z
N MET A 1 -23.07 -11.52 -15.43
CA MET A 1 -21.99 -12.30 -14.79
C MET A 1 -21.64 -11.62 -13.47
N ALA A 2 -21.31 -12.38 -12.42
CA ALA A 2 -21.11 -11.85 -11.07
C ALA A 2 -19.88 -10.93 -10.99
N GLU A 3 -20.12 -9.63 -10.99
CA GLU A 3 -19.17 -8.62 -10.52
C GLU A 3 -19.12 -8.74 -8.98
N ASN A 4 -18.32 -9.67 -8.45
CA ASN A 4 -17.91 -9.63 -7.05
C ASN A 4 -16.94 -8.47 -6.90
N ASP A 5 -17.52 -7.27 -6.86
CA ASP A 5 -16.80 -6.09 -6.49
C ASP A 5 -16.65 -6.07 -4.97
N GLU A 6 -15.72 -6.90 -4.48
CA GLU A 6 -15.26 -6.86 -3.10
C GLU A 6 -14.38 -5.61 -2.94
N GLY A 7 -15.02 -4.44 -3.05
CA GLY A 7 -14.38 -3.17 -2.77
C GLY A 7 -13.95 -3.18 -1.30
N ARG A 8 -12.64 -3.12 -1.07
CA ARG A 8 -12.09 -3.16 0.29
C ARG A 8 -12.41 -1.83 0.95
N GLU A 9 -13.02 -1.84 2.14
CA GLU A 9 -13.28 -0.61 2.88
C GLU A 9 -11.96 0.09 3.23
N CYS A 10 -11.86 1.37 2.91
CA CYS A 10 -10.74 2.21 3.29
C CYS A 10 -10.64 2.26 4.83
N PRO A 11 -9.50 1.92 5.43
CA PRO A 11 -9.35 1.96 6.88
C PRO A 11 -9.47 3.37 7.47
N TYR A 12 -9.36 4.42 6.65
CA TYR A 12 -9.35 5.81 7.08
C TYR A 12 -10.69 6.55 6.88
N CYS A 13 -11.37 6.35 5.74
CA CYS A 13 -12.67 7.00 5.44
C CYS A 13 -13.86 6.04 5.34
N LYS A 14 -13.66 4.72 5.47
CA LYS A 14 -14.70 3.70 5.29
C LYS A 14 -15.41 3.74 3.94
N LYS A 15 -14.81 4.35 2.91
CA LYS A 15 -15.32 4.24 1.55
C LYS A 15 -15.00 2.86 1.00
N ILE A 16 -15.95 2.28 0.28
CA ILE A 16 -15.74 1.05 -0.49
C ILE A 16 -14.77 1.40 -1.62
N LEU A 17 -13.58 0.79 -1.62
CA LEU A 17 -12.55 1.05 -2.61
C LEU A 17 -12.36 -0.12 -3.54
N HIS A 18 -12.54 0.16 -4.82
CA HIS A 18 -12.16 -0.74 -5.89
C HIS A 18 -10.64 -0.74 -5.98
N HIS A 19 -10.08 -1.93 -6.22
CA HIS A 19 -8.64 -2.11 -6.26
C HIS A 19 -8.13 -1.32 -7.49
N PRO A 20 -7.09 -0.48 -7.37
CA PRO A 20 -6.21 -0.27 -6.22
C PRO A 20 -6.73 0.74 -5.17
N TYR A 21 -6.89 0.29 -3.92
CA TYR A 21 -7.39 1.13 -2.82
C TYR A 21 -6.40 2.22 -2.36
N TRP A 22 -5.09 2.07 -2.64
CA TRP A 22 -4.08 3.06 -2.26
C TRP A 22 -4.14 4.35 -3.09
N GLN A 23 -4.66 4.32 -4.32
CA GLN A 23 -4.88 5.54 -5.11
C GLN A 23 -5.88 6.47 -4.42
N HIS A 24 -6.88 5.88 -3.74
CA HIS A 24 -7.82 6.65 -2.96
C HIS A 24 -7.18 7.21 -1.69
N VAL A 25 -6.42 6.40 -0.96
CA VAL A 25 -5.69 6.88 0.23
C VAL A 25 -4.73 8.00 -0.15
N GLN A 26 -4.01 7.89 -1.27
CA GLN A 26 -3.15 8.95 -1.79
C GLN A 26 -3.89 10.26 -2.08
N LYS A 27 -5.11 10.16 -2.64
CA LYS A 27 -5.89 11.32 -3.09
C LYS A 27 -6.71 11.97 -1.98
N GLU A 28 -7.30 11.18 -1.09
CA GLU A 28 -8.22 11.67 -0.04
C GLU A 28 -7.58 11.74 1.35
N HIS A 29 -6.51 10.99 1.59
CA HIS A 29 -5.78 10.99 2.86
C HIS A 29 -4.27 11.15 2.63
N PRO A 30 -3.80 12.27 2.05
CA PRO A 30 -2.38 12.47 1.80
C PRO A 30 -1.55 12.42 3.09
N ASP A 31 -2.10 12.86 4.23
CA ASP A 31 -1.46 12.78 5.55
C ASP A 31 -1.26 11.34 6.06
N GLU A 32 -2.26 10.47 5.89
CA GLU A 32 -2.14 9.05 6.27
C GLU A 32 -1.31 8.29 5.25
N TYR A 33 -1.44 8.63 3.97
CA TYR A 33 -0.60 8.10 2.91
C TYR A 33 0.87 8.38 3.22
N ALA A 34 1.22 9.63 3.53
CA ALA A 34 2.58 10.05 3.87
C ALA A 34 3.15 9.40 5.15
N LYS A 35 2.35 8.71 5.96
CA LYS A 35 2.86 7.92 7.08
C LYS A 35 3.51 6.64 6.56
N ASN A 36 4.72 6.38 7.04
CA ASN A 36 5.45 5.16 6.74
C ASN A 36 4.68 3.86 7.11
N GLU A 37 3.67 3.96 8.00
CA GLU A 37 2.77 2.86 8.33
C GLU A 37 1.98 2.34 7.11
N THR A 38 1.69 3.22 6.14
CA THR A 38 1.04 2.87 4.87
C THR A 38 1.93 1.98 3.99
N TRP A 39 3.26 2.07 4.10
CA TRP A 39 4.20 1.22 3.35
C TRP A 39 4.02 -0.25 3.70
N ILE A 40 3.74 -0.55 4.97
CA ILE A 40 3.51 -1.91 5.46
C ILE A 40 2.23 -2.49 4.85
N SER A 41 1.16 -1.71 4.85
CA SER A 41 -0.14 -2.12 4.31
C SER A 41 -0.08 -2.34 2.81
N LEU A 42 0.54 -1.41 2.08
CA LEU A 42 0.80 -1.52 0.65
C LEU A 42 1.63 -2.75 0.32
N TYR A 43 2.75 -2.93 1.03
CA TYR A 43 3.64 -4.05 0.80
C TYR A 43 2.92 -5.38 1.04
N LYS A 44 2.26 -5.55 2.18
CA LYS A 44 1.52 -6.78 2.51
C LYS A 44 0.46 -7.12 1.47
N ASP A 45 -0.17 -6.11 0.92
CA ASP A 45 -1.21 -6.31 -0.07
C ASP A 45 -0.66 -6.62 -1.46
N TYR A 46 0.42 -5.95 -1.89
CA TYR A 46 1.13 -6.34 -3.11
C TYR A 46 1.63 -7.78 -3.02
N ILE A 47 2.23 -8.17 -1.89
CA ILE A 47 2.60 -9.57 -1.62
C ILE A 47 1.37 -10.49 -1.63
N GLY A 48 0.27 -10.07 -0.99
CA GLY A 48 -0.98 -10.82 -0.95
C GLY A 48 -1.63 -11.03 -2.32
N MET A 49 -1.39 -10.11 -3.26
CA MET A 49 -1.79 -10.23 -4.67
C MET A 49 -0.84 -11.11 -5.50
N GLY A 50 0.25 -11.62 -4.92
CA GLY A 50 1.25 -12.43 -5.62
C GLY A 50 2.32 -11.60 -6.35
N MET A 51 2.45 -10.32 -6.00
CA MET A 51 3.50 -9.44 -6.52
C MET A 51 4.83 -9.73 -5.82
N ASP A 52 5.95 -9.60 -6.55
CA ASP A 52 7.28 -9.87 -6.01
C ASP A 52 7.67 -8.84 -4.92
N GLN A 53 8.43 -9.28 -3.92
CA GLN A 53 8.87 -8.43 -2.82
C GLN A 53 9.69 -7.23 -3.29
N GLU A 54 10.61 -7.42 -4.22
CA GLU A 54 11.46 -6.34 -4.71
C GLU A 54 10.65 -5.35 -5.54
N MET A 55 9.74 -5.87 -6.37
CA MET A 55 8.85 -5.04 -7.18
C MET A 55 7.89 -4.23 -6.31
N SER A 56 7.37 -4.83 -5.24
CA SER A 56 6.49 -4.16 -4.26
C SER A 56 7.22 -3.01 -3.56
N ILE A 57 8.46 -3.23 -3.12
CA ILE A 57 9.28 -2.18 -2.48
C ILE A 57 9.61 -1.07 -3.48
N MET A 58 9.92 -1.44 -4.74
CA MET A 58 10.22 -0.47 -5.79
C MET A 58 9.02 0.44 -6.08
N VAL A 59 7.82 -0.12 -6.24
CA VAL A 59 6.60 0.65 -6.44
C VAL A 59 6.31 1.56 -5.24
N ILE A 60 6.46 1.08 -4.00
CA ILE A 60 6.30 1.92 -2.81
C ILE A 60 7.34 3.06 -2.82
N SER A 61 8.60 2.76 -3.16
CA SER A 61 9.64 3.78 -3.22
C SER A 61 9.33 4.87 -4.24
N GLU A 62 8.81 4.51 -5.41
CA GLU A 62 8.38 5.46 -6.45
C GLU A 62 7.15 6.27 -6.01
N LEU A 63 6.17 5.60 -5.39
CA LEU A 63 4.93 6.21 -4.91
C LEU A 63 5.16 7.25 -3.82
N PHE A 64 6.15 7.04 -2.97
CA PHE A 64 6.49 7.92 -1.85
C PHE A 64 7.68 8.83 -2.13
N ASN A 65 8.26 8.75 -3.33
CA ASN A 65 9.50 9.43 -3.69
C ASN A 65 10.60 9.19 -2.63
N GLN A 66 10.69 7.95 -2.15
CA GLN A 66 11.66 7.47 -1.16
C GLN A 66 12.62 6.52 -1.83
N THR A 67 13.74 6.22 -1.15
CA THR A 67 14.66 5.20 -1.65
C THR A 67 14.16 3.81 -1.29
N VAL A 68 14.41 2.84 -2.17
CA VAL A 68 14.16 1.41 -1.91
C VAL A 68 14.79 0.98 -0.58
N ASP A 69 15.97 1.51 -0.23
CA ASP A 69 16.67 1.20 1.00
C ASP A 69 15.94 1.73 2.25
N ASP A 70 15.37 2.94 2.21
CA ASP A 70 14.59 3.51 3.31
C ASP A 70 13.30 2.71 3.54
N VAL A 71 12.58 2.41 2.45
CA VAL A 71 11.36 1.58 2.49
C VAL A 71 11.68 0.19 3.02
N LYS A 72 12.74 -0.45 2.54
CA LYS A 72 13.18 -1.79 2.97
C LYS A 72 13.63 -1.78 4.44
N SER A 73 14.35 -0.76 4.86
CA SER A 73 14.77 -0.56 6.25
C SER A 73 13.58 -0.38 7.18
N TYR A 74 12.57 0.37 6.74
CA TYR A 74 11.33 0.55 7.49
C TYR A 74 10.51 -0.74 7.58
N LEU A 75 10.36 -1.47 6.48
CA LEU A 75 9.66 -2.76 6.45
C LEU A 75 10.35 -3.82 7.33
N LYS A 76 11.69 -3.91 7.28
CA LYS A 76 12.49 -4.76 8.19
C LYS A 76 12.32 -4.38 9.65
N LYS A 77 12.38 -3.07 9.96
CA LYS A 77 12.21 -2.57 11.33
C LYS A 77 10.85 -2.94 11.91
N ASN A 78 9.83 -3.01 11.06
CA ASN A 78 8.48 -3.43 11.42
C ASN A 78 8.22 -4.94 11.30
N LYS A 79 9.24 -5.76 11.04
CA LYS A 79 9.14 -7.24 10.88
C LYS A 79 8.14 -7.67 9.81
N VAL A 80 8.04 -6.91 8.74
CA VAL A 80 7.19 -7.20 7.58
C VAL A 80 7.99 -7.90 6.48
N LEU A 81 9.32 -7.66 6.47
CA LEU A 81 10.31 -8.26 5.59
C LEU A 81 11.26 -9.17 6.37
#